data_AF-A0A438WFZ7-F1
#
_entry.id   AF-A0A438WFZ7-F1
#
_cell.length_a   1.000
_cell.length_b   1.000
_cell.length_c   1.000
_cell.angle_alpha   90.00
_cell.angle_beta   90.00
_cell.angle_gamma   90.00
#
_symmetry.space_group_name_H-M   'P 1'
#
loop_
_entity.id
_entity.type
_entity.pdbx_description
1 polymer ?
#
loop_
_entity_poly.entity_id
_entity_poly.type
_entity_poly.pdbx_seq_one_letter_code
_entity_poly.pdbx_strand_id
1 'polypeptide(L)'
;KKGCDVWWESSVKDLLPPSYQDNAKHYEKVMHILDVWFDSGSTFKAVLEDYHGEKGQSPSDVVLEGSDQHRGWFQSSLLIGCVLNNQAPFKKVITHGFIVDEKGEKMSKSKGNVVSLDNLLKKHGSDVVRLWV
;
A
#
# COMPACT_ATOMS: atom_id res chain seq x y z
N LYS A 1 -18.91 2.72 -7.37
CA LYS A 1 -19.98 1.75 -7.76
C LYS A 1 -19.52 0.69 -8.76
N LYS A 2 -18.57 0.92 -9.69
CA LYS A 2 -18.11 -0.08 -10.68
C LYS A 2 -16.62 -0.48 -10.59
N GLY A 3 -15.88 0.00 -9.58
CA GLY A 3 -14.44 -0.24 -9.47
C GLY A 3 -13.64 0.39 -10.61
N CYS A 4 -12.39 -0.03 -10.77
CA CYS A 4 -11.49 0.41 -11.85
C CYS A 4 -11.77 -0.29 -13.19
N ASP A 5 -12.42 -1.45 -13.19
CA ASP A 5 -12.74 -2.24 -14.39
C ASP A 5 -13.56 -1.46 -15.43
N VAL A 6 -14.37 -0.51 -14.95
CA VAL A 6 -15.17 0.39 -15.79
C VAL A 6 -14.33 1.11 -16.85
N TRP A 7 -13.05 1.41 -16.57
CA TRP A 7 -12.16 2.08 -17.51
C TRP A 7 -11.92 1.25 -18.77
N TRP A 8 -11.91 -0.08 -18.64
CA TRP A 8 -11.67 -1.01 -19.75
C TRP A 8 -12.96 -1.33 -20.50
N GLU A 9 -14.05 -1.55 -19.77
CA GLU A 9 -15.34 -1.99 -20.31
C GLU A 9 -16.12 -0.87 -21.02
N SER A 10 -15.94 0.38 -20.60
CA SER A 10 -16.78 1.50 -21.06
C SER A 10 -16.20 2.20 -22.29
N SER A 11 -17.07 2.79 -23.10
CA SER A 11 -16.65 3.65 -24.21
C SER A 11 -16.09 4.98 -23.70
N VAL A 12 -15.32 5.71 -24.52
CA VAL A 12 -14.84 7.07 -24.18
C VAL A 12 -16.02 7.97 -23.82
N LYS A 13 -17.13 7.87 -24.56
CA LYS A 13 -18.33 8.66 -24.31
C LYS A 13 -18.94 8.39 -22.93
N ASP A 14 -18.96 7.13 -22.50
CA ASP A 14 -19.55 6.72 -21.21
C ASP A 14 -18.70 7.15 -20.00
N LEU A 15 -17.39 7.34 -20.20
CA LEU A 15 -16.47 7.79 -19.15
C LEU A 15 -16.47 9.31 -18.97
N LEU A 16 -16.94 10.07 -19.97
CA LEU A 16 -16.98 11.52 -19.91
C LEU A 16 -18.20 12.03 -19.13
N PRO A 17 -18.08 13.18 -18.43
CA PRO A 17 -19.23 13.87 -17.86
C PRO A 17 -20.27 14.20 -18.94
N PRO A 18 -21.58 14.27 -18.61
CA PRO A 18 -22.65 14.50 -19.60
C PRO A 18 -22.40 15.70 -20.52
N SER A 19 -21.86 16.80 -19.99
CA SER A 19 -21.55 18.02 -20.74
C SER A 19 -20.43 17.88 -21.78
N TYR A 20 -19.66 16.78 -21.76
CA TYR A 20 -18.52 16.56 -22.65
C TYR A 20 -18.72 15.37 -23.59
N GLN A 21 -19.86 14.68 -23.54
CA GLN A 21 -20.08 13.46 -24.31
C GLN A 21 -20.00 13.65 -25.83
N ASP A 22 -20.45 14.80 -26.34
CA ASP A 22 -20.36 15.12 -27.78
C ASP A 22 -18.92 15.31 -28.28
N ASN A 23 -18.01 15.59 -27.34
CA ASN A 23 -16.58 15.74 -27.62
C ASN A 23 -15.83 14.40 -27.57
N ALA A 24 -16.48 13.27 -27.30
CA ALA A 24 -15.82 11.97 -27.14
C ALA A 24 -14.91 11.59 -28.32
N LYS A 25 -15.26 11.99 -29.55
CA LYS A 25 -14.46 11.79 -30.77
C LYS A 25 -13.09 12.48 -30.75
N HIS A 26 -12.88 13.43 -29.84
CA HIS A 26 -11.64 14.20 -29.70
C HIS A 26 -10.74 13.67 -28.58
N TYR A 27 -11.16 12.62 -27.87
CA TYR A 27 -10.41 12.04 -26.76
C TYR A 27 -10.12 10.57 -27.00
N GLU A 28 -9.02 10.11 -26.41
CA GLU A 28 -8.65 8.70 -26.35
C GLU A 28 -8.38 8.29 -24.90
N LYS A 29 -8.60 7.02 -24.58
CA LYS A 29 -8.28 6.49 -23.25
C LYS A 29 -6.78 6.22 -23.16
N VAL A 30 -6.15 6.73 -22.12
CA VAL A 30 -4.81 6.28 -21.73
C VAL A 30 -4.93 4.87 -21.14
N MET A 31 -4.09 3.95 -21.63
CA MET A 31 -4.10 2.54 -21.23
C MET A 31 -2.99 2.19 -20.24
N HIS A 32 -2.18 3.18 -19.85
CA HIS A 32 -1.23 3.03 -18.76
C HIS A 32 -1.95 2.98 -17.41
N ILE A 33 -1.43 2.17 -16.51
CA ILE A 33 -1.87 2.10 -15.12
C ILE A 33 -0.90 2.87 -14.22
N LEU A 34 -1.35 3.16 -13.00
CA LEU A 34 -0.48 3.72 -11.98
C LEU A 34 0.48 2.63 -11.45
N ASP A 35 1.62 3.09 -10.97
CA ASP A 35 2.59 2.22 -10.30
C ASP A 35 2.06 1.77 -8.93
N VAL A 36 2.39 0.55 -8.51
CA VAL A 36 1.91 -0.05 -7.25
C VAL A 36 2.33 0.71 -5.99
N TRP A 37 3.39 1.53 -6.07
CA TRP A 37 3.76 2.42 -4.98
C TRP A 37 2.82 3.62 -4.86
N PHE A 38 2.16 4.04 -5.94
CA PHE A 38 1.09 5.02 -5.86
C PHE A 38 -0.12 4.43 -5.14
N ASP A 39 -0.55 3.22 -5.54
CA ASP A 39 -1.69 2.54 -4.92
C ASP A 39 -1.47 2.40 -3.40
N SER A 40 -0.36 1.76 -3.02
CA SER A 40 -0.02 1.56 -1.62
C SER A 40 0.26 2.88 -0.88
N GLY A 41 0.95 3.84 -1.50
CA GLY A 41 1.22 5.16 -0.91
C GLY A 41 -0.03 6.01 -0.66
N SER A 42 -1.10 5.76 -1.42
CA SER A 42 -2.39 6.45 -1.27
C SER A 42 -3.29 5.86 -0.17
N THR A 43 -2.84 4.82 0.54
CA THR A 43 -3.66 4.09 1.53
C THR A 43 -4.18 4.98 2.66
N PHE A 44 -3.41 5.97 3.12
CA PHE A 44 -3.89 6.88 4.17
C PHE A 44 -5.16 7.64 3.73
N LYS A 45 -5.25 7.98 2.44
CA LYS A 45 -6.41 8.65 1.85
C LYS A 45 -7.59 7.70 1.74
N ALA A 46 -7.34 6.49 1.25
CA ALA A 46 -8.38 5.49 0.98
C ALA A 46 -8.91 4.79 2.26
N VAL A 47 -8.15 4.80 3.35
CA VAL A 47 -8.48 4.04 4.58
C VAL A 47 -8.62 4.93 5.80
N LEU A 48 -7.68 5.86 6.05
CA LEU A 48 -7.74 6.67 7.27
C LEU A 48 -8.68 7.86 7.14
N GLU A 49 -8.75 8.49 5.95
CA GLU A 49 -9.60 9.66 5.76
C GLU A 49 -11.07 9.33 5.49
N ASP A 50 -11.34 8.25 4.74
CA ASP A 50 -12.70 7.75 4.48
C ASP A 50 -12.66 6.30 3.96
N TYR A 51 -12.95 5.35 4.86
CA TYR A 51 -13.17 3.95 4.53
C TYR A 51 -14.67 3.64 4.62
N HIS A 52 -15.38 3.75 3.51
CA HIS A 52 -16.82 3.46 3.44
C HIS A 52 -17.68 4.26 4.45
N GLY A 53 -17.30 5.50 4.74
CA GLY A 53 -17.96 6.37 5.73
C GLY A 53 -17.37 6.28 7.13
N GLU A 54 -16.47 5.32 7.39
CA GLU A 54 -15.70 5.23 8.62
C GLU A 54 -14.40 6.04 8.50
N LYS A 55 -14.07 6.81 9.53
CA LYS A 55 -12.86 7.63 9.55
C LYS A 55 -11.90 7.11 10.60
N GLY A 56 -10.68 6.83 10.17
CA GLY A 56 -9.55 6.62 11.03
C GLY A 56 -8.91 7.94 11.46
N GLN A 57 -7.77 7.82 12.13
CA GLN A 57 -6.95 8.98 12.45
C GLN A 57 -5.98 9.29 11.31
N SER A 58 -6.14 10.46 10.69
CA SER A 58 -5.22 11.00 9.69
C SER A 58 -4.72 12.38 10.14
N PRO A 59 -3.40 12.59 10.31
CA PRO A 59 -2.32 11.63 10.11
C PRO A 59 -2.27 10.55 11.21
N SER A 60 -1.82 9.34 10.86
CA SER A 60 -1.63 8.27 11.84
C SER A 60 -0.54 8.63 12.85
N ASP A 61 -0.63 8.13 14.09
CA ASP A 61 0.41 8.41 15.09
C ASP A 61 1.72 7.70 14.77
N VAL A 62 1.63 6.46 14.28
CA VAL A 62 2.77 5.59 13.99
C VAL A 62 2.50 4.79 12.72
N VAL A 63 3.53 4.65 11.89
CA VAL A 63 3.63 3.60 10.89
C VAL A 63 4.82 2.71 11.21
N LEU A 64 4.68 1.40 11.00
CA LEU A 64 5.69 0.41 11.34
C LEU A 64 5.84 -0.58 10.19
N GLU A 65 7.03 -0.61 9.59
CA GLU A 65 7.37 -1.55 8.52
C GLU A 65 8.87 -1.87 8.52
N GLY A 66 9.29 -2.78 7.64
CA GLY A 66 10.71 -3.08 7.41
C GLY A 66 11.49 -1.87 6.88
N SER A 67 12.79 -1.83 7.19
CA SER A 67 13.71 -0.76 6.74
C SER A 67 13.75 -0.54 5.21
N ASP A 68 13.40 -1.54 4.41
CA ASP A 68 13.28 -1.43 2.95
C ASP A 68 12.20 -0.45 2.50
N GLN A 69 11.21 -0.16 3.35
CA GLN A 69 10.11 0.74 3.01
C GLN A 69 10.49 2.22 2.99
N HIS A 70 11.69 2.60 3.44
CA HIS A 70 12.20 3.97 3.27
C HIS A 70 12.26 4.42 1.81
N ARG A 71 12.48 3.48 0.88
CA ARG A 71 12.48 3.75 -0.57
C ARG A 71 11.26 3.17 -1.28
N GLY A 72 10.28 2.72 -0.51
CA GLY A 72 9.02 2.16 -0.97
C GLY A 72 7.87 2.91 -0.35
N TRP A 73 7.09 2.23 0.48
CA TRP A 73 5.82 2.72 0.99
C TRP A 73 5.91 4.04 1.77
N PHE A 74 6.94 4.22 2.62
CA PHE A 74 7.08 5.47 3.38
C PHE A 74 7.30 6.66 2.47
N GLN A 75 8.16 6.51 1.46
CA GLN A 75 8.48 7.59 0.51
C GLN A 75 7.24 7.96 -0.30
N SER A 76 6.55 6.97 -0.88
CA SER A 76 5.38 7.23 -1.72
C SER A 76 4.23 7.83 -0.93
N SER A 77 3.97 7.33 0.29
CA SER A 77 2.98 7.90 1.20
C SER A 77 3.31 9.35 1.56
N LEU A 78 4.58 9.63 1.89
CA LEU A 78 5.04 10.98 2.22
C LEU A 78 4.85 11.94 1.04
N LEU A 79 5.26 11.55 -0.17
CA LEU A 79 5.10 12.39 -1.36
C LEU A 79 3.64 12.71 -1.64
N ILE A 80 2.76 11.71 -1.61
CA ILE A 80 1.32 11.89 -1.85
C ILE A 80 0.70 12.77 -0.75
N GLY A 81 1.03 12.52 0.52
CA GLY A 81 0.56 13.35 1.64
C GLY A 81 0.99 14.81 1.53
N CYS A 82 2.24 15.07 1.17
CA CYS A 82 2.74 16.42 0.94
C CYS A 82 2.00 17.11 -0.22
N VAL A 83 1.71 16.39 -1.31
CA VAL A 83 1.00 16.95 -2.47
C VAL A 83 -0.46 17.26 -2.14
N LEU A 84 -1.16 16.37 -1.44
CA LEU A 84 -2.60 16.50 -1.19
C LEU A 84 -2.93 17.39 0.02
N ASN A 85 -2.16 17.23 1.09
CA ASN A 85 -2.50 17.78 2.41
C ASN A 85 -1.41 18.73 2.95
N ASN A 86 -0.33 18.96 2.20
CA ASN A 86 0.82 19.75 2.62
C ASN A 86 1.44 19.27 3.95
N GLN A 87 1.33 17.97 4.25
CA GLN A 87 1.87 17.33 5.45
C GLN A 87 2.12 15.83 5.24
N ALA A 88 2.98 15.23 6.07
CA ALA A 88 3.15 13.78 6.10
C ALA A 88 1.86 13.07 6.58
N PRO A 89 1.52 11.88 6.05
CA PRO A 89 0.34 11.14 6.48
C PRO A 89 0.52 10.37 7.80
N PHE A 90 1.69 10.49 8.43
CA PHE A 90 2.04 9.86 9.70
C PHE A 90 2.90 10.81 10.56
N LYS A 91 2.79 10.70 11.89
CA LYS A 91 3.56 11.50 12.85
C LYS A 91 4.91 10.87 13.19
N LYS A 92 4.99 9.53 13.21
CA LYS A 92 6.22 8.78 13.55
C LYS A 92 6.37 7.57 12.64
N VAL A 93 7.62 7.27 12.31
CA VAL A 93 8.02 6.05 11.57
C VAL A 93 8.82 5.17 12.52
N ILE A 94 8.44 3.91 12.64
CA ILE A 94 9.23 2.87 13.32
C ILE A 94 9.67 1.87 12.26
N THR A 95 10.97 1.58 12.21
CA THR A 95 11.50 0.59 11.28
C THR A 95 12.12 -0.57 12.02
N HIS A 96 11.87 -1.79 11.55
CA HIS A 96 12.54 -2.98 12.03
C HIS A 96 13.48 -3.57 10.97
N GLY A 97 14.40 -4.42 11.43
CA GLY A 97 15.31 -5.18 10.57
C GLY A 97 14.62 -6.35 9.87
N PHE A 98 15.40 -7.09 9.09
CA PHE A 98 14.95 -8.36 8.51
C PHE A 98 15.14 -9.50 9.52
N ILE A 99 14.26 -10.50 9.46
CA ILE A 99 14.51 -11.79 10.09
C ILE A 99 15.66 -12.47 9.33
N VAL A 100 16.68 -12.90 10.08
CA VAL A 100 17.89 -13.56 9.58
C VAL A 100 17.98 -14.97 10.13
N ASP A 101 18.68 -15.85 9.40
CA ASP A 101 18.99 -17.21 9.86
C ASP A 101 20.07 -17.23 10.96
N GLU A 102 20.44 -18.41 11.42
CA GLU A 102 21.45 -18.61 12.47
C GLU A 102 22.85 -18.09 12.11
N LYS A 103 23.11 -17.83 10.82
CA LYS A 103 24.37 -17.29 10.30
C LYS A 103 24.29 -15.78 10.08
N GLY A 104 23.16 -15.15 10.40
CA GLY A 104 22.92 -13.73 10.18
C GLY A 104 22.59 -13.41 8.72
N GLU A 105 22.32 -14.40 7.87
CA GLU A 105 21.92 -14.15 6.50
C GLU A 105 20.42 -13.86 6.41
N LYS A 106 20.05 -12.86 5.61
CA LYS A 106 18.63 -12.58 5.31
C LYS A 106 17.96 -13.84 4.79
N MET A 107 16.83 -14.20 5.39
CA MET A 107 16.04 -15.34 4.94
C MET A 107 15.48 -15.09 3.53
N SER A 108 15.63 -16.06 2.62
CA SER A 108 15.03 -16.02 1.28
C SER A 108 14.65 -17.41 0.78
N LYS A 109 13.54 -17.48 0.03
CA LYS A 109 13.08 -18.76 -0.57
C LYS A 109 14.15 -19.40 -1.45
N SER A 110 14.91 -18.58 -2.18
CA SER A 110 16.00 -19.04 -3.06
C SER A 110 17.17 -19.67 -2.31
N LYS A 111 17.47 -19.21 -1.09
CA LYS A 111 18.52 -19.78 -0.23
C LYS A 111 18.06 -21.01 0.55
N GLY A 112 16.75 -21.25 0.62
CA GLY A 112 16.18 -22.36 1.38
C GLY A 112 16.30 -22.21 2.90
N ASN A 113 16.76 -21.06 3.41
CA ASN A 113 16.94 -20.76 4.83
C ASN A 113 15.71 -20.10 5.47
N VAL A 114 14.53 -20.21 4.84
CA VAL A 114 13.28 -19.64 5.37
C VAL A 114 12.70 -20.60 6.40
N VAL A 115 12.44 -20.07 7.59
CA VAL A 115 11.61 -20.76 8.58
C VAL A 115 10.15 -20.37 8.35
N SER A 116 9.27 -21.36 8.20
CA SER A 116 7.83 -21.13 8.03
C SER A 116 7.19 -20.70 9.34
N LEU A 117 6.46 -19.58 9.32
CA LEU A 117 5.67 -19.10 10.45
C LEU A 117 4.64 -20.16 10.90
N ASP A 118 3.97 -20.83 9.97
CA ASP A 118 2.98 -21.87 10.30
C ASP A 118 3.62 -23.04 11.05
N ASN A 119 4.84 -23.42 10.67
CA ASN A 119 5.56 -24.50 11.35
C ASN A 119 5.99 -24.08 12.77
N LEU A 120 6.45 -22.83 12.93
CA LEU A 120 6.79 -22.28 14.25
C LEU A 120 5.56 -22.24 15.16
N LEU A 121 4.43 -21.72 14.65
CA LEU A 121 3.18 -21.62 15.40
C LEU A 121 2.66 -23.01 15.80
N LYS A 122 2.66 -23.98 14.89
CA LYS A 122 2.23 -25.36 15.18
C LYS A 122 3.12 -26.04 16.24
N LYS A 123 4.43 -25.77 16.22
CA LYS A 123 5.40 -26.43 17.10
C LYS A 123 5.49 -25.77 18.48
N HIS A 124 5.40 -24.45 18.54
CA HIS A 124 5.72 -23.67 19.75
C HIS A 124 4.53 -22.87 20.29
N GLY A 125 3.46 -22.70 19.52
CA GLY A 125 2.34 -21.84 19.88
C GLY A 125 2.61 -20.35 19.62
N SER A 126 1.54 -19.55 19.56
CA SER A 126 1.63 -18.11 19.27
C SER A 126 2.39 -17.33 20.34
N ASP A 127 2.27 -17.71 21.62
CA ASP A 127 2.82 -16.93 22.72
C ASP A 127 4.35 -17.02 22.74
N VAL A 128 4.91 -18.20 22.48
CA VAL A 128 6.35 -18.39 22.36
C VAL A 128 6.91 -17.62 21.16
N VAL A 129 6.20 -17.64 20.02
CA VAL A 129 6.62 -16.87 18.84
C VAL A 129 6.56 -15.36 19.10
N ARG A 130 5.55 -14.86 19.82
CA ARG A 130 5.45 -13.44 20.20
C ARG A 130 6.52 -13.01 21.19
N LEU A 131 6.91 -13.87 22.13
CA LEU A 131 7.99 -13.60 23.08
C LEU A 131 9.37 -13.54 22.41
N TRP A 132 9.54 -14.25 21.30
CA TRP A 132 10.78 -14.27 20.54
C TRP A 132 11.01 -13.00 19.70
N VAL A 133 9.93 -12.35 19.24
CA VAL A 133 9.96 -11.08 18.49
C VAL A 133 10.26 -9.92 19.43
#